data_AF-A0A1G1J5R9-F1
#
_entry.id   AF-A0A1G1J5R9-F1
#
_cell.length_a   1.000
_cell.length_b   1.000
_cell.length_c   1.000
_cell.angle_alpha   90.00
_cell.angle_beta   90.00
_cell.angle_gamma   90.00
#
_symmetry.space_group_name_H-M   'P 1'
#
loop_
_entity.id
_entity.type
_entity.pdbx_description
1 polymer ?
#
loop_
_entity_poly.entity_id
_entity_poly.type
_entity_poly.pdbx_seq_one_letter_code
_entity_poly.pdbx_strand_id
1 'polypeptide(L)'
;MSTMNKKSMQELEKLHKKVRFYKILSILFACIIVSICLAESMRWIRANAQELGLVDVDKKGPYYEKIKKIMEPVRYSGLKDLIDLNTRLTVDFEKKEWTLHNIHHFDKDGKIVLTEGCYGLCGDLAVYMYERVSTLLDNRYSINFVYVSESNFFQAPRGSHVALKVTDKTISLIPNIYIIDPTFRKYRKIEYFEDYAFYSELPYLQFYKEKSRNETFLAGTQCPIFIKGDFLLSIGLDYVEERFDENNFVLFLTLTKRHKYFSRPIFALRKRNGIVGVSKNDELALKVLNKQEFELLCEKVSSFFYRE
;
A
#
# COMPACT_ATOMS: atom_id res chain seq x y z
N MET A 1 -45.34 68.88 16.83
CA MET A 1 -44.76 67.77 16.04
C MET A 1 -43.40 68.23 15.52
N SER A 2 -42.32 67.78 16.18
CA SER A 2 -40.95 68.15 15.83
C SER A 2 -40.52 67.35 14.60
N THR A 3 -40.25 68.05 13.50
CA THR A 3 -39.70 67.48 12.27
C THR A 3 -38.28 66.99 12.55
N MET A 4 -38.16 65.71 12.87
CA MET A 4 -36.87 65.04 12.98
C MET A 4 -36.11 65.24 11.65
N ASN A 5 -35.04 66.01 11.71
CA ASN A 5 -34.26 66.46 10.55
C ASN A 5 -33.81 65.24 9.74
N LYS A 6 -34.09 65.16 8.42
CA LYS A 6 -33.73 64.01 7.57
C LYS A 6 -32.26 63.57 7.72
N LYS A 7 -31.37 64.51 8.06
CA LYS A 7 -29.96 64.27 8.37
C LYS A 7 -29.75 63.37 9.60
N SER A 8 -30.54 63.53 10.66
CA SER A 8 -30.44 62.70 11.87
C SER A 8 -30.96 61.28 11.66
N MET A 9 -31.98 61.07 10.82
CA MET A 9 -32.43 59.73 10.43
C MET A 9 -31.36 58.98 9.62
N GLN A 10 -30.70 59.66 8.67
CA GLN A 10 -29.61 59.05 7.89
C GLN A 10 -28.39 58.70 8.77
N GLU A 11 -28.08 59.53 9.77
CA GLU A 11 -27.03 59.23 10.74
C GLU A 11 -27.40 58.03 11.63
N LEU A 12 -28.66 57.93 12.07
CA LEU A 12 -29.15 56.80 12.86
C LEU A 12 -29.09 55.48 12.08
N GLU A 13 -29.48 55.47 10.80
CA GLU A 13 -29.36 54.30 9.92
C GLU A 13 -27.90 53.88 9.70
N LYS A 14 -26.99 54.85 9.51
CA LYS A 14 -25.55 54.58 9.43
C LYS A 14 -25.03 53.97 10.73
N LEU A 15 -25.48 54.47 11.89
CA LEU A 15 -25.10 53.92 13.19
C LEU A 15 -25.58 52.48 13.34
N HIS A 16 -26.84 52.19 13.01
CA HIS A 16 -27.39 50.84 13.07
C HIS A 16 -26.66 49.85 12.15
N LYS A 17 -26.30 50.27 10.93
CA LYS A 17 -25.47 49.45 10.02
C LYS A 17 -24.10 49.16 10.61
N LYS A 18 -23.42 50.16 11.20
CA LYS A 18 -22.13 49.98 11.88
C LYS A 18 -22.25 49.02 13.07
N VAL A 19 -23.25 49.20 13.94
CA VAL A 19 -23.48 48.32 15.09
C VAL A 19 -23.76 46.88 14.64
N ARG A 20 -24.57 46.68 13.58
CA ARG A 20 -24.84 45.35 13.03
C ARG A 20 -23.57 44.71 12.45
N PHE A 21 -22.74 45.48 11.75
CA PHE A 21 -21.45 45.01 11.24
C PHE A 21 -20.52 44.57 12.38
N TYR A 22 -20.37 45.38 13.43
CA TYR A 22 -19.53 45.02 14.57
C TYR A 22 -20.04 43.80 15.35
N LYS A 23 -21.37 43.60 15.45
CA LYS A 23 -21.95 42.38 16.05
C LYS A 23 -21.62 41.12 15.24
N ILE A 24 -21.68 41.19 13.91
CA ILE A 24 -21.31 40.06 13.04
C ILE A 24 -19.82 39.78 13.17
N LEU A 25 -19.00 40.83 13.16
CA LEU A 25 -17.56 40.71 13.30
C LEU A 25 -17.16 40.12 14.66
N SER A 26 -17.82 40.52 15.75
CA SER A 26 -17.54 39.96 17.09
C SER A 26 -17.92 38.48 17.21
N ILE A 27 -19.02 38.06 16.58
CA ILE A 27 -19.39 36.64 16.50
C ILE A 27 -18.35 35.86 15.70
N LEU A 28 -17.89 36.37 14.56
CA LEU A 28 -16.83 35.74 13.76
C LEU A 28 -15.53 35.58 14.57
N PHE A 29 -15.10 36.63 15.28
CA PHE A 29 -13.94 36.57 16.16
C PHE A 29 -14.11 35.53 17.27
N ALA A 30 -15.29 35.47 17.91
CA ALA A 30 -15.58 34.46 18.92
C ALA A 30 -15.50 33.03 18.34
N CYS A 31 -16.06 32.79 17.15
CA CYS A 31 -15.96 31.50 16.47
C CYS A 31 -14.51 31.12 16.13
N ILE A 32 -13.69 32.07 15.69
CA ILE A 32 -12.27 31.85 15.41
C ILE A 32 -11.53 31.49 16.69
N ILE A 33 -11.73 32.24 17.78
CA ILE A 33 -11.09 31.98 19.07
C ILE A 33 -11.48 30.59 19.59
N VAL A 34 -12.78 30.24 19.58
CA VAL A 34 -13.25 28.92 19.99
C VAL A 34 -12.63 27.82 19.14
N SER A 35 -12.53 28.03 17.82
CA SER A 35 -11.91 27.05 16.91
C SER A 35 -10.42 26.85 17.21
N ILE A 36 -9.69 27.93 17.49
CA ILE A 36 -8.27 27.87 17.88
C ILE A 36 -8.12 27.17 19.23
N CYS A 37 -8.94 27.52 20.22
CA CYS A 37 -8.92 26.87 21.53
C CYS A 37 -9.23 25.38 21.43
N LEU A 38 -10.20 24.97 20.61
CA LEU A 38 -10.51 23.57 20.36
C LEU A 38 -9.35 22.86 19.66
N ALA A 39 -8.74 23.49 18.65
CA ALA A 39 -7.59 22.92 17.94
C ALA A 39 -6.38 22.71 18.86
N GLU A 40 -6.04 23.70 19.69
CA GLU A 40 -4.94 23.59 20.66
C GLU A 40 -5.27 22.60 21.77
N SER A 41 -6.51 22.58 22.28
CA SER A 41 -6.93 21.58 23.28
C SER A 41 -6.84 20.17 22.70
N MET A 42 -7.29 19.94 21.46
CA MET A 42 -7.14 18.66 20.78
C MET A 42 -5.67 18.28 20.55
N ARG A 43 -4.81 19.27 20.24
CA ARG A 43 -3.37 19.05 20.09
C ARG A 43 -2.71 18.67 21.41
N TRP A 44 -3.09 19.35 22.50
CA TRP A 44 -2.62 19.05 23.86
C TRP A 44 -3.11 17.68 24.33
N ILE A 45 -4.38 17.34 24.11
CA ILE A 45 -4.92 16.01 24.45
C ILE A 45 -4.16 14.93 23.69
N ARG A 46 -3.87 15.12 22.40
CA ARG A 46 -3.05 14.17 21.62
C ARG A 46 -1.64 14.01 22.16
N ALA A 47 -0.99 15.11 22.53
CA ALA A 47 0.36 15.09 23.09
C ALA A 47 0.43 14.37 24.45
N ASN A 48 -0.65 14.44 25.25
CA ASN A 48 -0.70 13.91 26.61
C ASN A 48 -1.64 12.69 26.76
N ALA A 49 -2.10 12.10 25.65
CA ALA A 49 -3.09 11.03 25.65
C ALA A 49 -2.62 9.79 26.44
N GLN A 50 -1.31 9.58 26.48
CA GLN A 50 -0.65 8.52 27.24
C GLN A 50 -0.71 8.77 28.76
N GLU A 51 -0.42 9.99 29.21
CA GLU A 51 -0.47 10.37 30.64
C GLU A 51 -1.91 10.37 31.18
N LEU A 52 -2.87 10.71 30.32
CA LEU A 52 -4.29 10.69 30.63
C LEU A 52 -4.90 9.27 30.63
N GLY A 53 -4.12 8.23 30.33
CA GLY A 53 -4.61 6.84 30.24
C GLY A 53 -5.62 6.62 29.11
N LEU A 54 -5.68 7.54 28.14
CA LEU A 54 -6.59 7.46 26.98
C LEU A 54 -6.04 6.56 25.87
N VAL A 55 -4.76 6.21 25.95
CA VAL A 55 -4.06 5.33 25.01
C VAL A 55 -3.36 4.23 25.80
N ASP A 56 -3.66 2.98 25.49
CA ASP A 56 -3.01 1.82 26.09
C ASP A 56 -1.50 1.87 25.82
N VAL A 57 -0.64 1.79 26.84
CA VAL A 57 0.82 1.92 26.68
C VAL A 57 1.42 0.66 26.04
N ASP A 58 0.65 -0.41 25.90
CA ASP A 58 1.13 -1.61 25.23
C ASP A 58 1.35 -1.36 23.73
N LYS A 59 2.57 -1.64 23.27
CA LYS A 59 2.94 -1.61 21.84
C LYS A 59 2.15 -2.66 21.05
N LYS A 60 1.66 -3.67 21.76
CA LYS A 60 0.93 -4.81 21.22
C LYS A 60 -0.48 -4.40 20.79
N GLY A 61 -0.92 -5.00 19.69
CA GLY A 61 -2.32 -4.90 19.27
C GLY A 61 -3.23 -5.88 19.99
N PRO A 62 -4.55 -5.76 19.81
CA PRO A 62 -5.51 -6.72 20.34
C PRO A 62 -5.16 -8.15 19.90
N TYR A 63 -5.31 -9.13 20.79
CA TYR A 63 -5.02 -10.55 20.51
C TYR A 63 -3.61 -10.82 19.97
N TYR A 64 -2.62 -9.99 20.33
CA TYR A 64 -1.25 -10.01 19.80
C TYR A 64 -0.63 -11.40 19.66
N GLU A 65 -0.62 -12.22 20.71
CA GLU A 65 0.01 -13.54 20.66
C GLU A 65 -0.69 -14.49 19.67
N LYS A 66 -2.02 -14.42 19.55
CA LYS A 66 -2.78 -15.24 18.59
C LYS A 66 -2.51 -14.80 17.15
N ILE A 67 -2.54 -13.49 16.89
CA ILE A 67 -2.28 -12.94 15.55
C ILE A 67 -0.85 -13.21 15.12
N LYS A 68 0.12 -13.04 16.03
CA LYS A 68 1.53 -13.35 15.78
C LYS A 68 1.74 -14.82 15.44
N LYS A 69 1.07 -15.74 16.14
CA LYS A 69 1.12 -17.18 15.83
C LYS A 69 0.58 -17.51 14.44
N ILE A 70 -0.48 -16.84 13.98
CA ILE A 70 -1.01 -17.00 12.61
C ILE A 70 0.00 -16.48 11.56
N MET A 71 0.66 -15.36 11.86
CA MET A 71 1.62 -14.71 10.97
C MET A 71 2.99 -15.40 10.93
N GLU A 72 3.37 -16.10 12.00
CA GLU A 72 4.68 -16.72 12.17
C GLU A 72 5.14 -17.63 11.02
N PRO A 73 4.30 -18.52 10.44
CA PRO A 73 4.71 -19.35 9.31
C PRO A 73 4.74 -18.60 7.98
N VAL A 74 4.01 -17.49 7.84
CA VAL A 74 3.81 -16.78 6.57
C VAL A 74 5.09 -16.13 6.06
N ARG A 75 5.38 -16.25 4.77
CA ARG A 75 6.60 -15.73 4.12
C ARG A 75 6.26 -15.05 2.81
N TYR A 76 6.81 -13.86 2.60
CA TYR A 76 6.70 -13.17 1.33
C TYR A 76 7.60 -13.83 0.27
N SER A 77 6.96 -14.48 -0.70
CA SER A 77 7.61 -15.10 -1.85
C SER A 77 6.55 -15.53 -2.86
N GLY A 78 6.62 -14.97 -4.06
CA GLY A 78 5.89 -15.42 -5.25
C GLY A 78 6.77 -16.20 -6.22
N LEU A 79 7.96 -16.66 -5.81
CA LEU A 79 8.86 -17.40 -6.71
C LEU A 79 8.19 -18.67 -7.27
N LYS A 80 7.54 -19.45 -6.41
CA LYS A 80 6.87 -20.70 -6.79
C LYS A 80 5.67 -20.46 -7.68
N ASP A 81 4.87 -19.43 -7.36
CA ASP A 81 3.74 -19.02 -8.19
C ASP A 81 4.21 -18.55 -9.56
N LEU A 82 5.31 -17.79 -9.62
CA LEU A 82 5.83 -17.27 -10.87
C LEU A 82 6.37 -18.39 -11.78
N ILE A 83 7.07 -19.40 -11.23
CA ILE A 83 7.64 -20.51 -12.01
C ILE A 83 6.62 -21.61 -12.36
N ASP A 84 5.43 -21.60 -11.75
CA ASP A 84 4.37 -22.57 -12.05
C ASP A 84 4.06 -22.63 -13.55
N LEU A 85 3.83 -23.84 -14.09
CA LEU A 85 3.61 -24.03 -15.52
C LEU A 85 2.34 -23.33 -16.05
N ASN A 86 1.35 -23.12 -15.20
CA ASN A 86 0.09 -22.48 -15.55
C ASN A 86 0.14 -20.95 -15.46
N THR A 87 1.16 -20.41 -14.78
CA THR A 87 1.40 -18.96 -14.76
C THR A 87 1.86 -18.52 -16.14
N ARG A 88 1.22 -17.49 -16.67
CA ARG A 88 1.55 -16.89 -17.97
C ARG A 88 1.51 -15.38 -17.88
N LEU A 89 2.23 -14.73 -18.80
CA LEU A 89 2.23 -13.29 -18.93
C LEU A 89 1.61 -12.93 -20.28
N THR A 90 0.73 -11.93 -20.29
CA THR A 90 0.22 -11.32 -21.53
C THR A 90 0.47 -9.83 -21.51
N VAL A 91 0.66 -9.23 -22.68
CA VAL A 91 0.87 -7.78 -22.84
C VAL A 91 -0.24 -7.20 -23.70
N ASP A 92 -0.87 -6.13 -23.22
CA ASP A 92 -1.80 -5.29 -23.97
C ASP A 92 -1.03 -4.00 -24.34
N PHE A 93 -0.46 -3.98 -25.55
CA PHE A 93 0.36 -2.85 -26.02
C PHE A 93 -0.46 -1.57 -26.23
N GLU A 94 -1.74 -1.69 -26.57
CA GLU A 94 -2.63 -0.54 -26.76
C GLU A 94 -2.88 0.17 -25.43
N LYS A 95 -3.19 -0.60 -24.38
CA LYS A 95 -3.40 -0.06 -23.03
C LYS A 95 -2.10 0.20 -22.26
N LYS A 96 -0.98 -0.30 -22.77
CA LYS A 96 0.33 -0.29 -22.10
C LYS A 96 0.25 -0.99 -20.75
N GLU A 97 -0.34 -2.18 -20.76
CA GLU A 97 -0.57 -3.02 -19.59
C GLU A 97 0.04 -4.40 -19.79
N TRP A 98 0.34 -5.07 -18.69
CA TRP A 98 0.72 -6.47 -18.68
C TRP A 98 0.05 -7.20 -17.53
N THR A 99 -0.35 -8.45 -17.79
CA THR A 99 -1.09 -9.27 -16.82
C THR A 99 -0.31 -10.53 -16.52
N LEU A 100 -0.08 -10.80 -15.24
CA LEU A 100 0.29 -12.13 -14.75
C LEU A 100 -0.99 -12.91 -14.49
N HIS A 101 -1.17 -14.01 -15.21
CA HIS A 101 -2.31 -14.91 -15.03
C HIS A 101 -1.95 -16.04 -14.09
N ASN A 102 -2.94 -16.51 -13.33
CA ASN A 102 -2.81 -17.61 -12.38
C ASN A 102 -1.74 -17.40 -11.28
N ILE A 103 -1.54 -16.14 -10.86
CA ILE A 103 -0.60 -15.79 -9.79
C ILE A 103 -1.24 -15.85 -8.40
N HIS A 104 -2.58 -15.80 -8.31
CA HIS A 104 -3.34 -15.96 -7.06
C HIS A 104 -4.10 -17.28 -7.04
N HIS A 105 -4.13 -17.94 -5.87
CA HIS A 105 -4.77 -19.25 -5.71
C HIS A 105 -5.95 -19.19 -4.74
N PHE A 106 -7.07 -19.77 -5.15
CA PHE A 106 -8.27 -19.86 -4.35
C PHE A 106 -8.71 -21.31 -4.21
N ASP A 107 -9.20 -21.68 -3.02
CA ASP A 107 -9.87 -22.95 -2.80
C ASP A 107 -11.29 -22.95 -3.40
N LYS A 108 -11.98 -24.08 -3.25
CA LYS A 108 -13.36 -24.28 -3.72
C LYS A 108 -14.39 -23.35 -3.05
N ASP A 109 -14.07 -22.82 -1.87
CA ASP A 109 -14.93 -21.91 -1.10
C ASP A 109 -14.56 -20.43 -1.39
N GLY A 110 -13.61 -20.20 -2.30
CA GLY A 110 -13.14 -18.87 -2.69
C GLY A 110 -12.20 -18.22 -1.67
N LYS A 111 -11.60 -18.99 -0.75
CA LYS A 111 -10.61 -18.49 0.20
C LYS A 111 -9.22 -18.50 -0.39
N ILE A 112 -8.37 -17.56 0.02
CA ILE A 112 -7.00 -17.53 -0.47
C ILE A 112 -6.21 -18.74 0.04
N VAL A 113 -5.47 -19.38 -0.86
CA VAL A 113 -4.56 -20.47 -0.55
C VAL A 113 -3.14 -19.99 -0.79
N LEU A 114 -2.30 -20.05 0.25
CA LEU A 114 -0.88 -19.77 0.13
C LEU A 114 -0.15 -20.97 -0.45
N THR A 115 0.84 -20.71 -1.28
CA THR A 115 1.70 -21.74 -1.87
C THR A 115 2.49 -22.43 -0.78
N GLU A 116 2.44 -23.76 -0.78
CA GLU A 116 2.96 -24.62 0.31
C GLU A 116 2.41 -24.29 1.69
N GLY A 117 1.25 -23.64 1.74
CA GLY A 117 0.59 -23.23 2.97
C GLY A 117 1.22 -22.01 3.67
N CYS A 118 2.26 -21.39 3.10
CA CYS A 118 2.94 -20.27 3.77
C CYS A 118 3.50 -19.17 2.86
N TYR A 119 3.64 -19.39 1.56
CA TYR A 119 4.21 -18.42 0.61
C TYR A 119 3.12 -17.70 -0.18
N GLY A 120 3.35 -16.42 -0.48
CA GLY A 120 2.51 -15.64 -1.40
C GLY A 120 3.01 -14.20 -1.58
N LEU A 121 2.34 -13.46 -2.46
CA LEU A 121 2.58 -12.03 -2.67
C LEU A 121 1.87 -11.21 -1.58
N CYS A 122 2.20 -9.92 -1.48
CA CYS A 122 1.74 -9.08 -0.37
C CYS A 122 0.20 -9.01 -0.27
N GLY A 123 -0.49 -9.03 -1.42
CA GLY A 123 -1.95 -9.15 -1.48
C GLY A 123 -2.45 -10.47 -0.90
N ASP A 124 -1.89 -11.60 -1.34
CA ASP A 124 -2.26 -12.94 -0.84
C ASP A 124 -2.06 -13.05 0.67
N LEU A 125 -0.91 -12.58 1.14
CA LEU A 125 -0.57 -12.61 2.56
C LEU A 125 -1.53 -11.74 3.38
N ALA A 126 -1.84 -10.54 2.90
CA ALA A 126 -2.79 -9.64 3.57
C ALA A 126 -4.19 -10.26 3.63
N VAL A 127 -4.67 -10.86 2.54
CA VAL A 127 -5.96 -11.55 2.50
C VAL A 127 -5.96 -12.76 3.43
N TYR A 128 -4.89 -13.56 3.42
CA TYR A 128 -4.76 -14.74 4.27
C TYR A 128 -4.83 -14.39 5.74
N MET A 129 -4.16 -13.29 6.12
CA MET A 129 -4.24 -12.72 7.46
C MET A 129 -5.64 -12.17 7.76
N TYR A 130 -6.26 -11.46 6.82
CA TYR A 130 -7.60 -10.89 7.00
C TYR A 130 -8.63 -11.96 7.31
N GLU A 131 -8.67 -13.05 6.52
CA GLU A 131 -9.61 -14.17 6.70
C GLU A 131 -9.48 -14.83 8.07
N ARG A 132 -8.26 -14.89 8.65
CA ARG A 132 -8.01 -15.54 9.95
C ARG A 132 -8.18 -14.59 11.12
N VAL A 133 -7.67 -13.36 10.99
CA VAL A 133 -7.71 -12.36 12.07
C VAL A 133 -9.12 -11.79 12.25
N SER A 134 -9.89 -11.63 11.17
CA SER A 134 -11.28 -11.15 11.28
C SER A 134 -12.15 -12.02 12.18
N THR A 135 -11.88 -13.33 12.26
CA THR A 135 -12.60 -14.24 13.16
C THR A 135 -12.23 -14.07 14.65
N LEU A 136 -11.10 -13.43 14.94
CA LEU A 136 -10.63 -13.17 16.31
C LEU A 136 -11.12 -11.82 16.84
N LEU A 137 -11.37 -10.86 15.96
CA LEU A 137 -11.78 -9.52 16.33
C LEU A 137 -13.31 -9.43 16.36
N ASP A 138 -13.86 -8.88 17.45
CA ASP A 138 -15.29 -8.61 17.57
C ASP A 138 -15.67 -7.30 16.83
N ASN A 139 -16.96 -6.94 16.91
CA ASN A 139 -17.51 -5.76 16.22
C ASN A 139 -16.88 -4.42 16.64
N ARG A 140 -16.13 -4.40 17.76
CA ARG A 140 -15.37 -3.24 18.24
C ARG A 140 -14.30 -2.82 17.24
N TYR A 141 -13.76 -3.76 16.47
CA TYR A 141 -12.69 -3.48 15.53
C TYR A 141 -13.21 -3.42 14.09
N SER A 142 -12.53 -2.66 13.23
CA SER A 142 -12.62 -2.80 11.78
C SER A 142 -11.26 -3.13 11.21
N ILE A 143 -11.24 -3.95 10.17
CA ILE A 143 -10.02 -4.29 9.43
C ILE A 143 -10.21 -3.82 7.99
N ASN A 144 -9.29 -2.99 7.52
CA ASN A 144 -9.21 -2.57 6.13
C ASN A 144 -7.84 -2.92 5.55
N PHE A 145 -7.76 -3.09 4.24
CA PHE A 145 -6.49 -3.19 3.52
C PHE A 145 -5.90 -1.79 3.35
N VAL A 146 -4.59 -1.68 3.43
CA VAL A 146 -3.89 -0.41 3.25
C VAL A 146 -2.67 -0.60 2.36
N TYR A 147 -2.55 0.24 1.33
CA TYR A 147 -1.34 0.33 0.53
C TYR A 147 -0.32 1.20 1.24
N VAL A 148 0.87 0.65 1.40
CA VAL A 148 1.97 1.24 2.15
C VAL A 148 3.27 1.15 1.36
N SER A 149 4.12 2.16 1.50
CA SER A 149 5.51 2.12 1.06
C SER A 149 6.37 2.03 2.31
N GLU A 150 7.04 0.91 2.48
CA GLU A 150 8.13 0.81 3.44
C GLU A 150 9.39 1.38 2.79
N SER A 151 9.87 2.52 3.31
CA SER A 151 10.91 3.36 2.72
C SER A 151 12.24 2.65 2.42
N ASN A 152 12.50 1.49 3.04
CA ASN A 152 13.73 0.74 2.82
C ASN A 152 13.65 -0.23 1.64
N PHE A 153 12.45 -0.68 1.24
CA PHE A 153 12.22 -1.65 0.16
C PHE A 153 11.33 -1.13 -0.98
N PHE A 154 10.24 -0.46 -0.65
CA PHE A 154 9.21 -0.04 -1.59
C PHE A 154 9.17 1.48 -1.61
N GLN A 155 9.60 2.13 -2.69
CA GLN A 155 9.72 3.59 -2.71
C GLN A 155 8.55 4.28 -3.38
N ALA A 156 8.01 5.28 -2.68
CA ALA A 156 7.03 6.21 -3.19
C ALA A 156 7.45 6.87 -4.53
N PRO A 157 6.54 7.15 -5.46
CA PRO A 157 5.14 6.71 -5.49
C PRO A 157 4.95 5.34 -6.18
N ARG A 158 6.02 4.70 -6.66
CA ARG A 158 5.95 3.56 -7.60
C ARG A 158 6.04 2.18 -6.95
N GLY A 159 6.55 2.11 -5.72
CA GLY A 159 6.64 0.89 -4.93
C GLY A 159 5.71 0.97 -3.73
N SER A 160 4.75 0.07 -3.66
CA SER A 160 3.94 -0.15 -2.48
C SER A 160 3.70 -1.65 -2.27
N HIS A 161 3.31 -2.01 -1.06
CA HIS A 161 2.81 -3.32 -0.70
C HIS A 161 1.53 -3.18 0.14
N VAL A 162 0.86 -4.30 0.37
CA VAL A 162 -0.40 -4.31 1.13
C VAL A 162 -0.16 -4.78 2.56
N ALA A 163 -0.74 -4.05 3.51
CA ALA A 163 -0.88 -4.44 4.90
C ALA A 163 -2.36 -4.35 5.34
N LEU A 164 -2.66 -4.76 6.57
CA LEU A 164 -3.97 -4.58 7.18
C LEU A 164 -3.91 -3.49 8.25
N LYS A 165 -4.90 -2.61 8.24
CA LYS A 165 -5.14 -1.59 9.26
C LYS A 165 -6.31 -2.03 10.13
N VAL A 166 -6.04 -2.21 11.43
CA VAL A 166 -7.04 -2.53 12.45
C VAL A 166 -7.33 -1.27 13.26
N THR A 167 -8.58 -0.84 13.26
CA THR A 167 -9.04 0.37 13.97
C THR A 167 -9.97 -0.04 15.11
N ASP A 168 -9.66 0.37 16.33
CA ASP A 168 -10.53 0.23 17.50
C ASP A 168 -11.59 1.35 17.53
N LYS A 169 -12.87 0.99 17.49
CA LYS A 169 -13.99 1.93 17.44
C LYS A 169 -14.46 2.44 18.81
N THR A 170 -13.83 2.02 19.91
CA THR A 170 -14.31 2.30 21.27
C THR A 170 -14.18 3.77 21.66
N ILE A 171 -13.11 4.43 21.22
CA ILE A 171 -12.84 5.85 21.53
C ILE A 171 -12.98 6.65 20.23
N SER A 172 -14.06 7.42 20.11
CA SER A 172 -14.40 8.17 18.89
C SER A 172 -13.48 9.37 18.62
N LEU A 173 -12.81 9.90 19.65
CA LEU A 173 -11.96 11.10 19.55
C LEU A 173 -10.57 10.80 18.96
N ILE A 174 -9.97 9.65 19.31
CA ILE A 174 -8.68 9.18 18.81
C ILE A 174 -8.74 7.65 18.74
N PRO A 175 -9.07 7.05 17.59
CA PRO A 175 -9.11 5.60 17.48
C PRO A 175 -7.70 5.02 17.62
N ASN A 176 -7.55 3.95 18.38
CA ASN A 176 -6.31 3.18 18.40
C ASN A 176 -6.18 2.43 17.06
N ILE A 177 -5.05 2.62 16.38
CA ILE A 177 -4.78 2.02 15.07
C ILE A 177 -3.57 1.10 15.18
N TYR A 178 -3.75 -0.13 14.69
CA TYR A 178 -2.72 -1.15 14.64
C TYR A 178 -2.53 -1.62 13.20
N ILE A 179 -1.29 -1.93 12.82
CA ILE A 179 -0.97 -2.43 11.48
C ILE A 179 -0.49 -3.86 11.59
N ILE A 180 -1.11 -4.76 10.82
CA ILE A 180 -0.64 -6.13 10.60
C ILE A 180 -0.01 -6.15 9.22
N ASP A 181 1.30 -6.34 9.18
CA ASP A 181 2.07 -6.46 7.95
C ASP A 181 2.67 -7.87 7.86
N PRO A 182 2.04 -8.78 7.10
CA PRO A 182 2.55 -10.13 6.95
C PRO A 182 3.76 -10.22 6.02
N THR A 183 4.02 -9.22 5.17
CA THR A 183 5.20 -9.17 4.30
C THR A 183 6.47 -9.11 5.15
N PHE A 184 6.47 -8.25 6.18
CA PHE A 184 7.59 -8.09 7.12
C PHE A 184 7.36 -8.76 8.48
N ARG A 185 6.24 -9.47 8.64
CA ARG A 185 5.80 -10.11 9.90
C ARG A 185 5.78 -9.14 11.10
N LYS A 186 5.32 -7.91 10.89
CA LYS A 186 5.17 -6.88 11.91
C LYS A 186 3.70 -6.79 12.35
N TYR A 187 3.43 -6.73 13.65
CA TYR A 187 2.13 -6.37 14.19
C TYR A 187 2.29 -5.45 15.39
N ARG A 188 1.81 -4.21 15.34
CA ARG A 188 1.95 -3.21 16.41
C ARG A 188 1.12 -1.95 16.10
N LYS A 189 1.09 -0.99 17.02
CA LYS A 189 0.47 0.33 16.78
C LYS A 189 1.10 1.06 15.60
N ILE A 190 0.30 1.87 14.91
CA ILE A 190 0.71 2.61 13.71
C ILE A 190 1.90 3.55 13.96
N GLU A 191 2.02 4.14 15.16
CA GLU A 191 3.13 5.02 15.53
C GLU A 191 4.52 4.37 15.45
N TYR A 192 4.60 3.03 15.50
CA TYR A 192 5.85 2.28 15.37
C TYR A 192 6.18 1.90 13.92
N PHE A 193 5.48 2.47 12.94
CA PHE A 193 5.74 2.31 11.51
C PHE A 193 6.25 3.64 10.91
N GLU A 194 7.25 4.23 11.56
CA GLU A 194 7.89 5.49 11.13
C GLU A 194 8.51 5.39 9.72
N ASP A 195 8.89 4.18 9.31
CA ASP A 195 9.43 3.85 8.00
C ASP A 195 8.36 3.71 6.91
N TYR A 196 7.07 3.90 7.22
CA TYR A 196 5.95 3.63 6.32
C TYR A 196 5.25 4.92 5.87
N ALA A 197 5.01 5.03 4.56
CA ALA A 197 4.07 5.98 4.00
C ALA A 197 2.77 5.26 3.60
N PHE A 198 1.64 5.66 4.18
CA PHE A 198 0.31 5.08 3.91
C PHE A 198 -0.41 5.90 2.83
N TYR A 199 -0.84 5.26 1.74
CA TYR A 199 -1.41 5.97 0.58
C TYR A 199 -2.92 5.87 0.44
N SER A 200 -3.46 4.67 0.60
CA SER A 200 -4.86 4.39 0.35
C SER A 200 -5.34 3.25 1.22
N GLU A 201 -6.59 3.36 1.66
CA GLU A 201 -7.27 2.39 2.50
C GLU A 201 -8.48 1.85 1.72
N LEU A 202 -8.61 0.54 1.66
CA LEU A 202 -9.66 -0.14 0.92
C LEU A 202 -10.35 -1.18 1.82
N PRO A 203 -11.69 -1.33 1.72
CA PRO A 203 -12.40 -2.38 2.45
C PRO A 203 -12.06 -3.79 1.93
N TYR A 204 -11.62 -3.90 0.67
CA TYR A 204 -11.24 -5.16 0.03
C TYR A 204 -10.22 -4.90 -1.09
N LEU A 205 -9.39 -5.90 -1.40
CA LEU A 205 -8.59 -5.93 -2.62
C LEU A 205 -9.43 -6.43 -3.79
N GLN A 206 -9.22 -5.85 -4.97
CA GLN A 206 -10.06 -6.15 -6.14
C GLN A 206 -9.98 -7.63 -6.55
N PHE A 207 -8.76 -8.18 -6.68
CA PHE A 207 -8.57 -9.59 -7.04
C PHE A 207 -9.26 -10.55 -6.05
N TYR A 208 -9.25 -10.20 -4.75
CA TYR A 208 -9.91 -11.00 -3.72
C TYR A 208 -11.44 -10.94 -3.79
N LYS A 209 -11.99 -9.75 -4.09
CA LYS A 209 -13.43 -9.56 -4.26
C LYS A 209 -13.95 -10.31 -5.49
N GLU A 210 -13.22 -10.25 -6.59
CA GLU A 210 -13.59 -10.87 -7.86
C GLU A 210 -13.17 -12.34 -7.98
N LYS A 211 -12.40 -12.85 -7.01
CA LYS A 211 -11.74 -14.16 -7.09
C LYS A 211 -10.88 -14.29 -8.36
N SER A 212 -10.31 -13.17 -8.80
CA SER A 212 -9.40 -13.12 -9.95
C SER A 212 -8.09 -13.80 -9.58
N ARG A 213 -7.67 -14.77 -10.39
CA ARG A 213 -6.35 -15.38 -10.31
C ARG A 213 -5.27 -14.54 -10.98
N ASN A 214 -5.63 -13.41 -11.57
CA ASN A 214 -4.80 -12.59 -12.42
C ASN A 214 -4.57 -11.22 -11.78
N GLU A 215 -3.40 -10.66 -12.02
CA GLU A 215 -3.03 -9.30 -11.61
C GLU A 215 -2.51 -8.52 -12.81
N THR A 216 -3.01 -7.31 -13.00
CA THR A 216 -2.66 -6.42 -14.12
C THR A 216 -1.87 -5.22 -13.62
N PHE A 217 -0.84 -4.87 -14.39
CA PHE A 217 0.11 -3.81 -14.08
C PHE A 217 0.29 -2.90 -15.29
N LEU A 218 0.59 -1.62 -15.05
CA LEU A 218 0.97 -0.70 -16.11
C LEU A 218 2.42 -0.96 -16.57
N ALA A 219 2.72 -0.72 -17.84
CA ALA A 219 4.09 -0.68 -18.34
C ALA A 219 4.92 0.37 -17.58
N GLY A 220 6.18 0.05 -17.30
CA GLY A 220 7.07 0.85 -16.45
C GLY A 220 6.87 0.62 -14.95
N THR A 221 5.97 -0.29 -14.57
CA THR A 221 5.83 -0.76 -13.18
C THR A 221 6.42 -2.16 -13.02
N GLN A 222 6.67 -2.53 -11.77
CA GLN A 222 7.25 -3.82 -11.42
C GLN A 222 6.34 -4.50 -10.40
N CYS A 223 6.28 -5.83 -10.47
CA CYS A 223 5.72 -6.68 -9.44
C CYS A 223 6.88 -7.20 -8.57
N PRO A 224 7.00 -6.74 -7.32
CA PRO A 224 7.84 -7.36 -6.32
C PRO A 224 7.43 -8.83 -6.13
N ILE A 225 8.38 -9.75 -6.18
CA ILE A 225 8.10 -11.19 -6.06
C ILE A 225 8.82 -11.87 -4.91
N PHE A 226 9.95 -11.35 -4.43
CA PHE A 226 10.71 -12.06 -3.40
C PHE A 226 11.61 -11.11 -2.61
N ILE A 227 11.64 -11.28 -1.28
CA ILE A 227 12.55 -10.56 -0.40
C ILE A 227 13.45 -11.58 0.29
N LYS A 228 14.77 -11.38 0.21
CA LYS A 228 15.76 -12.17 0.96
C LYS A 228 16.88 -11.28 1.46
N GLY A 229 17.04 -11.23 2.78
CA GLY A 229 17.96 -10.31 3.42
C GLY A 229 17.65 -8.87 3.01
N ASP A 230 18.65 -8.17 2.46
CA ASP A 230 18.55 -6.78 2.02
C ASP A 230 18.18 -6.64 0.54
N PHE A 231 17.66 -7.66 -0.12
CA PHE A 231 17.33 -7.57 -1.55
C PHE A 231 15.86 -7.84 -1.80
N LEU A 232 15.27 -6.99 -2.64
CA LEU A 232 13.97 -7.20 -3.26
C LEU A 232 14.18 -7.57 -4.73
N LEU A 233 13.66 -8.74 -5.10
CA LEU A 233 13.55 -9.20 -6.48
C LEU A 233 12.18 -8.84 -7.03
N SER A 234 12.18 -8.25 -8.21
CA SER A 234 10.97 -7.87 -8.93
C SER A 234 11.02 -8.34 -10.38
N ILE A 235 9.85 -8.55 -10.97
CA ILE A 235 9.65 -8.72 -12.42
C ILE A 235 8.93 -7.48 -12.96
N GLY A 236 9.22 -7.07 -14.18
CA GLY A 236 8.49 -5.97 -14.82
C GLY A 236 8.65 -5.92 -16.32
N LEU A 237 7.75 -5.16 -16.94
CA LEU A 237 7.83 -4.73 -18.33
C LEU A 237 8.02 -3.21 -18.39
N ASP A 238 8.91 -2.75 -19.25
CA ASP A 238 9.22 -1.32 -19.39
C ASP A 238 9.46 -0.95 -20.86
N TYR A 239 9.45 0.36 -21.10
CA TYR A 239 9.60 1.00 -22.39
C TYR A 239 11.02 0.80 -22.94
N VAL A 240 11.15 0.76 -24.26
CA VAL A 240 12.44 0.84 -24.96
C VAL A 240 12.42 2.12 -25.78
N GLU A 241 13.31 3.07 -25.45
CA GLU A 241 13.39 4.36 -26.16
C GLU A 241 12.03 5.08 -26.19
N GLU A 242 11.34 5.13 -25.05
CA GLU A 242 10.01 5.74 -24.86
C GLU A 242 8.87 5.07 -25.64
N ARG A 243 9.16 3.99 -26.38
CA ARG A 243 8.16 3.17 -27.09
C ARG A 243 7.81 1.93 -26.28
N PHE A 244 6.54 1.56 -26.32
CA PHE A 244 6.00 0.33 -25.75
C PHE A 244 5.03 -0.27 -26.76
N ASP A 245 5.55 -1.12 -27.62
CA ASP A 245 4.82 -1.81 -28.69
C ASP A 245 5.42 -3.22 -28.90
N GLU A 246 4.78 -4.02 -29.74
CA GLU A 246 5.18 -5.41 -30.05
C GLU A 246 6.64 -5.57 -30.52
N ASN A 247 7.29 -4.49 -30.95
CA ASN A 247 8.66 -4.46 -31.45
C ASN A 247 9.63 -3.72 -30.52
N ASN A 248 9.12 -3.04 -29.48
CA ASN A 248 9.88 -2.19 -28.58
C ASN A 248 9.38 -2.35 -27.13
N PHE A 249 9.95 -3.30 -26.40
CA PHE A 249 9.70 -3.48 -24.97
C PHE A 249 10.84 -4.27 -24.31
N VAL A 250 10.93 -4.18 -22.98
CA VAL A 250 11.86 -5.01 -22.19
C VAL A 250 11.12 -5.71 -21.07
N LEU A 251 11.27 -7.03 -20.99
CA LEU A 251 10.87 -7.85 -19.85
C LEU A 251 12.12 -8.15 -19.01
N PHE A 252 12.08 -7.89 -17.72
CA PHE A 252 13.27 -8.03 -16.87
C PHE A 252 12.96 -8.53 -15.46
N LEU A 253 14.01 -9.08 -14.87
CA LEU A 253 14.13 -9.32 -13.44
C LEU A 253 15.15 -8.34 -12.87
N THR A 254 14.80 -7.69 -11.79
CA THR A 254 15.64 -6.69 -11.12
C THR A 254 15.88 -7.03 -9.67
N LEU A 255 17.06 -6.70 -9.17
CA LEU A 255 17.34 -6.65 -7.74
C LEU A 255 17.48 -5.19 -7.28
N THR A 256 16.73 -4.86 -6.24
CA THR A 256 16.85 -3.60 -5.50
C THR A 256 17.42 -3.91 -4.13
N LYS A 257 18.56 -3.30 -3.78
CA LYS A 257 19.14 -3.42 -2.45
C LYS A 257 18.42 -2.47 -1.48
N ARG A 258 18.20 -2.90 -0.25
CA ARG A 258 17.66 -2.10 0.84
C ARG A 258 18.42 -0.78 0.97
N HIS A 259 17.69 0.32 1.17
CA HIS A 259 18.21 1.70 1.21
C HIS A 259 18.86 2.19 -0.09
N LYS A 260 18.78 1.45 -1.20
CA LYS A 260 19.20 1.92 -2.53
C LYS A 260 17.99 2.24 -3.39
N TYR A 261 18.09 3.36 -4.09
CA TYR A 261 17.02 3.96 -4.89
C TYR A 261 17.03 3.49 -6.36
N PHE A 262 17.96 2.61 -6.74
CA PHE A 262 18.06 2.08 -8.10
C PHE A 262 17.99 0.56 -8.09
N SER A 263 17.18 0.02 -9.00
CA SER A 263 17.14 -1.40 -9.32
C SER A 263 18.21 -1.74 -10.35
N ARG A 264 18.82 -2.92 -10.24
CA ARG A 264 19.75 -3.43 -11.25
C ARG A 264 19.18 -4.67 -11.91
N PRO A 265 19.16 -4.76 -13.25
CA PRO A 265 18.69 -5.96 -13.92
C PRO A 265 19.65 -7.11 -13.64
N ILE A 266 19.09 -8.25 -13.24
CA ILE A 266 19.81 -9.53 -13.17
C ILE A 266 19.56 -10.38 -14.40
N PHE A 267 18.43 -10.16 -15.09
CA PHE A 267 18.10 -10.78 -16.35
C PHE A 267 17.18 -9.83 -17.13
N ALA A 268 17.40 -9.66 -18.43
CA ALA A 268 16.52 -8.87 -19.27
C ALA A 268 16.45 -9.42 -20.69
N LEU A 269 15.23 -9.44 -21.24
CA LEU A 269 14.91 -9.74 -22.63
C LEU A 269 14.37 -8.45 -23.25
N ARG A 270 15.11 -7.88 -24.18
CA ARG A 270 14.80 -6.59 -24.80
C ARG A 270 14.51 -6.79 -26.28
N LYS A 271 13.32 -6.38 -26.74
CA LYS A 271 13.01 -6.20 -28.15
C LYS A 271 13.22 -4.73 -28.51
N ARG A 272 14.05 -4.44 -29.52
CA ARG A 272 14.27 -3.09 -30.05
C ARG A 272 14.17 -3.14 -31.56
N ASN A 273 13.18 -2.46 -32.12
CA ASN A 273 12.86 -2.51 -33.55
C ASN A 273 12.77 -3.97 -34.07
N GLY A 274 12.11 -4.84 -33.30
CA GLY A 274 11.95 -6.27 -33.65
C GLY A 274 13.14 -7.16 -33.30
N ILE A 275 14.33 -6.59 -33.04
CA ILE A 275 15.54 -7.35 -32.72
C ILE A 275 15.56 -7.69 -31.23
N VAL A 276 15.73 -8.96 -30.90
CA VAL A 276 15.78 -9.46 -29.53
C VAL A 276 17.22 -9.50 -29.02
N GLY A 277 17.45 -8.93 -27.83
CA GLY A 277 18.69 -9.02 -27.07
C GLY A 277 18.45 -9.58 -25.68
N VAL A 278 19.43 -10.31 -25.16
CA VAL A 278 19.38 -10.92 -23.82
C VAL A 278 20.56 -10.40 -22.99
N SER A 279 20.31 -10.05 -21.73
CA SER A 279 21.36 -9.76 -20.76
C SER A 279 21.15 -10.56 -19.47
N LYS A 280 22.25 -10.96 -18.84
CA LYS A 280 22.25 -11.77 -17.60
C LYS A 280 23.39 -11.31 -16.70
N ASN A 281 23.14 -11.24 -15.39
CA ASN A 281 24.12 -10.89 -14.37
C ASN A 281 24.09 -11.93 -13.24
N ASP A 282 24.80 -13.05 -13.46
CA ASP A 282 24.88 -14.17 -12.52
C ASP A 282 25.45 -13.73 -11.15
N GLU A 283 26.50 -12.90 -11.13
CA GLU A 283 27.14 -12.47 -9.87
C GLU A 283 26.16 -11.76 -8.95
N LEU A 284 25.30 -10.90 -9.51
CA LEU A 284 24.29 -10.19 -8.74
C LEU A 284 23.12 -11.11 -8.35
N ALA A 285 22.66 -11.97 -9.26
CA ALA A 285 21.56 -12.91 -9.00
C ALA A 285 21.89 -13.88 -7.86
N LEU A 286 23.12 -14.41 -7.83
CA LEU A 286 23.59 -15.39 -6.86
C LEU A 286 23.73 -14.84 -5.43
N LYS A 287 23.56 -13.52 -5.23
CA LYS A 287 23.45 -12.91 -3.88
C LYS A 287 22.10 -13.22 -3.22
N VAL A 288 21.10 -13.64 -4.00
CA VAL A 288 19.71 -13.83 -3.55
C VAL A 288 19.22 -15.24 -3.87
N LEU A 289 19.44 -15.70 -5.09
CA LEU A 289 18.98 -16.99 -5.57
C LEU A 289 20.14 -17.98 -5.62
N ASN A 290 19.88 -19.27 -5.46
CA ASN A 290 20.85 -20.27 -5.88
C ASN A 290 20.87 -20.40 -7.42
N LYS A 291 21.87 -21.08 -7.96
CA LYS A 291 22.05 -21.21 -9.42
C LYS A 291 20.83 -21.83 -10.11
N GLN A 292 20.29 -22.91 -9.55
CA GLN A 292 19.14 -23.62 -10.11
C GLN A 292 17.86 -22.76 -10.08
N GLU A 293 17.60 -22.08 -8.96
CA GLU A 293 16.48 -21.12 -8.84
C GLU A 293 16.58 -20.02 -9.89
N PHE A 294 17.78 -19.48 -10.11
CA PHE A 294 17.98 -18.43 -11.09
C PHE A 294 17.81 -18.93 -12.52
N GLU A 295 18.32 -20.11 -12.85
CA GLU A 295 18.16 -20.72 -14.17
C GLU A 295 16.68 -21.00 -14.48
N LEU A 296 15.94 -21.62 -13.55
CA LEU A 296 14.50 -21.85 -13.70
C LEU A 296 13.73 -20.54 -13.89
N LEU A 297 14.11 -19.49 -13.17
CA LEU A 297 13.46 -18.18 -13.28
C LEU A 297 13.78 -17.52 -14.64
N CYS A 298 15.01 -17.61 -15.13
CA CYS A 298 15.39 -17.16 -16.48
C CYS A 298 14.62 -17.90 -17.57
N GLU A 299 14.50 -19.23 -17.48
CA GLU A 299 13.71 -20.04 -18.40
C GLU A 299 12.24 -19.63 -18.39
N LYS A 300 11.66 -19.46 -17.19
CA LYS A 300 10.28 -19.04 -17.04
C LYS A 300 10.02 -17.67 -17.67
N VAL A 301 10.87 -16.68 -17.38
CA VAL A 301 10.75 -15.34 -17.95
C VAL A 301 10.97 -15.34 -19.46
N SER A 302 11.88 -16.19 -19.96
CA SER A 302 12.02 -16.41 -21.41
C SER A 302 10.75 -16.98 -22.03
N SER A 303 10.08 -17.91 -21.37
CA SER A 303 8.82 -18.48 -21.85
C SER A 303 7.69 -17.45 -21.95
N PHE A 304 7.71 -16.40 -21.12
CA PHE A 304 6.77 -15.29 -21.22
C PHE A 304 7.02 -14.39 -22.44
N PHE A 305 8.27 -14.30 -22.87
CA PHE A 305 8.68 -13.40 -23.93
C PHE A 305 8.48 -13.99 -25.33
N TYR A 306 8.67 -15.31 -25.48
CA TYR A 306 8.66 -15.99 -26.79
C TYR A 306 7.36 -16.75 -27.10
N ARG A 307 6.38 -16.77 -26.20
CA ARG A 307 5.07 -17.37 -26.48
C ARG A 307 4.19 -16.35 -27.21
N GLU A 308 4.10 -16.54 -28.53
CA GLU A 308 2.97 -16.09 -29.36
C GLU A 308 1.74 -16.96 -29.10
#